data_AF-A0A0B3VGT7-F1
#
_entry.id   AF-A0A0B3VGT7-F1
#
_cell.length_a   1.000
_cell.length_b   1.000
_cell.length_c   1.000
_cell.angle_alpha   90.00
_cell.angle_beta   90.00
_cell.angle_gamma   90.00
#
_symmetry.space_group_name_H-M   'P 1'
#
loop_
_entity.id
_entity.type
_entity.pdbx_description
1 polymer ?
#
loop_
_entity_poly.entity_id
_entity_poly.type
_entity_poly.pdbx_seq_one_letter_code
_entity_poly.pdbx_strand_id
1 'polypeptide(L)'
;MNSTIAVIINLPMLLLLYLIMFFTQALSGKRQFYGVSLNSDYFNKKEFKSLDKKFKSLLTIGFLIFIIITLVCIYSFKAYEIAFVLPILGFCIYEFCVFIYVHNKVKALKKDLSLEIKDLELKKTNVILDTDFINEKNIIIKKYSIYFLIPYIITILVSIYVATKYNSLPDIIPTHWGITGMADAYSPKSVFSVFSTVLMSVGVGIIIYISSVQSLKSRAKLNTENIPESKIAHLYYLNKLAITFLVLNIGCQVLFISILIATVNAGSINTYIMWPTTIAIIGAAIYQTYLYYKSPSKSKTAVYSVDDDDNNWIFGTFYNNPNDPSLFVQKRFGVGWTINIGSTKGKVFFISPFIILIVILIITFNM
;
A
#
# COMPACT_ATOMS: atom_id res chain seq x y z
N MET A 1 16.86 -24.50 2.60
CA MET A 1 16.71 -23.57 3.75
C MET A 1 16.86 -24.35 5.05
N ASN A 2 17.51 -23.81 6.09
CA ASN A 2 17.57 -24.45 7.41
C ASN A 2 16.59 -23.79 8.39
N SER A 3 16.38 -24.40 9.56
CA SER A 3 15.42 -23.89 10.55
C SER A 3 15.74 -22.47 11.02
N THR A 4 17.02 -22.13 11.16
CA THR A 4 17.46 -20.78 11.57
C THR A 4 17.04 -19.72 10.55
N ILE A 5 17.32 -19.95 9.26
CA ILE A 5 16.94 -19.04 8.17
C ILE A 5 15.42 -18.93 8.08
N ALA A 6 14.70 -20.05 8.21
CA ALA A 6 13.24 -20.04 8.18
C ALA A 6 12.64 -19.18 9.31
N VAL A 7 13.20 -19.24 10.53
CA VAL A 7 12.75 -18.41 11.66
C VAL A 7 13.04 -16.94 11.42
N ILE A 8 14.25 -16.60 10.96
CA ILE A 8 14.69 -15.22 10.69
C ILE A 8 13.82 -14.55 9.62
N ILE A 9 13.28 -15.32 8.68
CA ILE A 9 12.38 -14.78 7.65
C ILE A 9 10.94 -14.68 8.17
N ASN A 10 10.41 -15.76 8.75
CA ASN A 10 8.97 -15.86 9.02
C ASN A 10 8.50 -15.07 10.24
N LEU A 11 9.24 -15.10 11.36
CA LEU A 11 8.77 -14.43 12.57
C LEU A 11 8.75 -12.89 12.44
N PRO A 12 9.77 -12.25 11.85
CA PRO A 12 9.70 -10.80 11.60
C PRO A 12 8.57 -10.42 10.65
N MET A 13 8.26 -11.27 9.66
CA MET A 13 7.12 -11.03 8.75
C MET A 13 5.79 -11.05 9.50
N LEU A 14 5.54 -12.08 10.32
CA LEU A 14 4.34 -12.16 11.16
C LEU A 14 4.26 -10.98 12.14
N LEU A 15 5.39 -10.62 12.76
CA LEU A 15 5.45 -9.47 13.67
C LEU A 15 5.11 -8.17 12.92
N LEU A 16 5.61 -7.98 11.71
CA LEU A 16 5.30 -6.81 10.89
C LEU A 16 3.80 -6.72 10.58
N LEU A 17 3.18 -7.82 10.15
CA LEU A 17 1.73 -7.89 9.89
C LEU A 17 0.93 -7.54 11.14
N TYR A 18 1.28 -8.17 12.26
CA TYR A 18 0.65 -7.92 13.56
C TYR A 18 0.76 -6.44 13.96
N LEU A 19 1.94 -5.83 13.87
CA LEU A 19 2.16 -4.43 14.23
C LEU A 19 1.36 -3.49 13.33
N ILE A 20 1.35 -3.73 12.01
CA ILE A 20 0.56 -2.95 11.06
C ILE A 20 -0.92 -3.00 11.47
N MET A 21 -1.48 -4.19 11.68
CA MET A 21 -2.88 -4.37 11.99
C MET A 21 -3.24 -3.80 13.37
N PHE A 22 -2.37 -3.97 14.37
CA PHE A 22 -2.55 -3.47 15.73
C PHE A 22 -2.66 -1.94 15.79
N PHE A 23 -1.85 -1.23 14.99
CA PHE A 23 -1.85 0.24 14.93
C PHE A 23 -2.80 0.80 13.86
N THR A 24 -3.48 -0.03 13.08
CA THR A 24 -4.32 0.42 11.94
C THR A 24 -5.44 1.39 12.38
N GLN A 25 -6.09 1.15 13.52
CA GLN A 25 -7.12 2.08 14.03
C GLN A 25 -6.52 3.46 14.33
N ALA A 26 -5.33 3.53 14.93
CA ALA A 26 -4.66 4.79 15.22
C ALA A 26 -4.31 5.58 13.95
N LEU A 27 -4.08 4.87 12.84
CA LEU A 27 -3.75 5.44 11.53
C LEU A 27 -4.99 5.79 10.66
N SER A 28 -6.20 5.41 11.08
CA SER A 28 -7.44 5.49 10.27
C SER A 28 -8.00 6.92 10.12
N GLY A 29 -7.60 7.87 10.98
CA GLY A 29 -8.04 9.27 10.95
C GLY A 29 -9.13 9.59 11.98
N LYS A 30 -9.52 10.87 12.10
CA LYS A 30 -10.42 11.37 13.17
C LYS A 30 -11.91 11.32 12.80
N ARG A 31 -12.29 10.47 11.86
CA ARG A 31 -13.69 10.35 11.40
C ARG A 31 -14.16 8.91 11.22
N GLN A 32 -13.27 7.95 11.47
CA GLN A 32 -13.49 6.54 11.22
C GLN A 32 -13.06 5.73 12.44
N PHE A 33 -13.96 4.91 12.96
CA PHE A 33 -13.68 3.94 14.03
C PHE A 33 -13.95 2.54 13.49
N TYR A 34 -12.89 1.74 13.32
CA TYR A 34 -12.95 0.40 12.71
C TYR A 34 -13.80 0.34 11.43
N GLY A 35 -13.60 1.33 10.54
CA GLY A 35 -14.29 1.42 9.24
C GLY A 35 -15.71 2.00 9.28
N VAL A 36 -16.20 2.43 10.44
CA VAL A 36 -17.51 3.08 10.61
C VAL A 36 -17.32 4.59 10.76
N SER A 37 -18.09 5.37 9.99
CA SER A 37 -18.05 6.84 9.99
C SER A 37 -18.80 7.42 11.20
N LEU A 38 -18.11 8.10 12.12
CA LEU A 38 -18.75 8.83 13.23
C LEU A 38 -17.85 9.93 13.80
N ASN A 39 -18.44 10.83 14.60
CA ASN A 39 -17.73 11.95 15.22
C ASN A 39 -16.68 11.45 16.24
N SER A 40 -15.44 11.91 16.10
CA SER A 40 -14.31 11.48 16.94
C SER A 40 -14.45 11.80 18.42
N ASP A 41 -15.31 12.74 18.80
CA ASP A 41 -15.53 13.11 20.21
C ASP A 41 -16.00 11.90 21.04
N TYR A 42 -16.64 10.94 20.38
CA TYR A 42 -17.18 9.75 20.99
C TYR A 42 -16.21 8.57 21.03
N PHE A 43 -15.05 8.63 20.37
CA PHE A 43 -14.09 7.51 20.33
C PHE A 43 -13.57 7.13 21.72
N ASN A 44 -13.58 8.10 22.64
CA ASN A 44 -13.09 7.90 24.00
C ASN A 44 -14.13 7.33 24.97
N LYS A 45 -15.39 7.17 24.55
CA LYS A 45 -16.42 6.53 25.37
C LYS A 45 -16.03 5.08 25.68
N LYS A 46 -16.46 4.60 26.86
CA LYS A 46 -16.03 3.30 27.41
C LYS A 46 -16.39 2.15 26.48
N GLU A 47 -17.53 2.23 25.81
CA GLU A 47 -18.09 1.27 24.88
C GLU A 47 -17.18 1.09 23.65
N PHE A 48 -16.75 2.20 23.02
CA PHE A 48 -15.82 2.15 21.88
C PHE A 48 -14.42 1.70 22.30
N LYS A 49 -13.90 2.17 23.44
CA LYS A 49 -12.60 1.71 23.98
C LYS A 49 -12.59 0.22 24.30
N SER A 50 -13.71 -0.32 24.80
CA SER A 50 -13.86 -1.75 25.06
C SER A 50 -13.73 -2.56 23.77
N LEU A 51 -14.34 -2.10 22.67
CA LEU A 51 -14.21 -2.73 21.35
C LEU A 51 -12.78 -2.67 20.79
N ASP A 52 -12.07 -1.54 20.94
CA ASP A 52 -10.65 -1.43 20.56
C ASP A 52 -9.76 -2.39 21.36
N LYS A 53 -9.97 -2.49 22.67
CA LYS A 53 -9.25 -3.44 23.53
C LYS A 53 -9.54 -4.88 23.12
N LYS A 54 -10.80 -5.19 22.78
CA LYS A 54 -11.20 -6.52 22.33
C LYS A 54 -10.56 -6.89 21.00
N PHE A 55 -10.52 -5.96 20.04
CA PHE A 55 -9.81 -6.15 18.77
C PHE A 55 -8.34 -6.50 19.00
N LYS A 56 -7.63 -5.64 19.76
CA LYS A 56 -6.21 -5.83 20.05
C LYS A 56 -5.93 -7.14 20.76
N SER A 57 -6.77 -7.51 21.73
CA SER A 57 -6.64 -8.78 22.45
C SER A 57 -6.81 -9.99 21.52
N LEU A 58 -7.85 -10.01 20.67
CA LEU A 58 -8.05 -11.09 19.71
C LEU A 58 -6.89 -11.17 18.72
N LEU A 59 -6.45 -10.02 18.20
CA LEU A 59 -5.32 -9.92 17.30
C LEU A 59 -4.03 -10.48 17.92
N THR A 60 -3.71 -10.11 19.17
CA THR A 60 -2.53 -10.63 19.89
C THR A 60 -2.63 -12.14 20.12
N ILE A 61 -3.81 -12.67 20.48
CA ILE A 61 -4.02 -14.11 20.65
C ILE A 61 -3.76 -14.84 19.33
N GLY A 62 -4.34 -14.36 18.22
CA GLY A 62 -4.09 -14.91 16.90
C GLY A 62 -2.62 -14.91 16.53
N PHE A 63 -1.93 -13.78 16.73
CA PHE A 63 -0.50 -13.65 16.47
C PHE A 63 0.33 -14.71 17.21
N LEU A 64 0.07 -14.92 18.51
CA LEU A 64 0.76 -15.94 19.30
C LEU A 64 0.48 -17.36 18.78
N ILE A 65 -0.77 -17.65 18.40
CA ILE A 65 -1.14 -18.95 17.81
C ILE A 65 -0.40 -19.18 16.49
N PHE A 66 -0.36 -18.19 15.60
CA PHE A 66 0.32 -18.32 14.31
C PHE A 66 1.84 -18.38 14.43
N ILE A 67 2.45 -17.76 15.45
CA ILE A 67 3.84 -18.00 15.82
C ILE A 67 4.04 -19.48 16.17
N ILE A 68 3.21 -20.03 17.05
CA ILE A 68 3.33 -21.43 17.49
C ILE A 68 3.18 -22.38 16.29
N ILE A 69 2.17 -22.18 15.43
CA ILE A 69 1.97 -22.98 14.22
C ILE A 69 3.22 -22.91 13.33
N THR A 70 3.78 -21.72 13.12
CA THR A 70 5.00 -21.53 12.31
C THR A 70 6.19 -22.30 12.90
N LEU A 71 6.41 -22.19 14.22
CA LEU A 71 7.50 -22.88 14.91
C LEU A 71 7.32 -24.40 14.86
N VAL A 72 6.09 -24.90 14.99
CA VAL A 72 5.77 -26.33 14.86
C VAL A 72 6.08 -26.83 13.45
N CYS A 73 5.66 -26.10 12.41
CA CYS A 73 6.00 -26.44 11.02
C CYS A 73 7.52 -26.50 10.79
N ILE A 74 8.27 -25.55 11.34
CA ILE A 74 9.74 -25.46 11.16
C ILE A 74 10.47 -26.56 11.92
N TYR A 75 10.17 -26.75 13.21
CA TYR A 75 10.98 -27.60 14.09
C TYR A 75 10.47 -29.03 14.20
N SER A 76 9.15 -29.23 14.19
CA SER A 76 8.58 -30.58 14.31
C SER A 76 8.51 -31.28 12.95
N PHE A 77 8.06 -30.56 11.92
CA PHE A 77 7.83 -31.14 10.59
C PHE A 77 8.94 -30.86 9.57
N LYS A 78 9.85 -29.91 9.86
CA LYS A 78 10.85 -29.41 8.90
C LYS A 78 10.22 -28.97 7.56
N ALA A 79 8.98 -28.51 7.61
CA ALA A 79 8.17 -28.15 6.46
C ALA A 79 8.33 -26.66 6.14
N TYR A 80 9.52 -26.28 5.66
CA TYR A 80 9.92 -24.87 5.53
C TYR A 80 9.06 -24.05 4.56
N GLU A 81 8.69 -24.62 3.41
CA GLU A 81 7.83 -23.95 2.42
C GLU A 81 6.41 -23.75 2.97
N ILE A 82 5.88 -24.77 3.67
CA ILE A 82 4.57 -24.68 4.33
C ILE A 82 4.57 -23.62 5.42
N ALA A 83 5.64 -23.56 6.23
CA ALA A 83 5.81 -22.57 7.29
C ALA A 83 5.85 -21.14 6.75
N PHE A 84 6.30 -20.95 5.51
CA PHE A 84 6.35 -19.65 4.85
C PHE A 84 4.99 -19.19 4.31
N VAL A 85 4.19 -20.11 3.77
CA VAL A 85 2.96 -19.74 3.07
C VAL A 85 1.73 -19.80 3.99
N LEU A 86 1.48 -20.96 4.61
CA LEU A 86 0.19 -21.21 5.28
C LEU A 86 -0.01 -20.36 6.54
N PRO A 87 0.96 -20.22 7.47
CA PRO A 87 0.77 -19.40 8.65
C PRO A 87 0.57 -17.93 8.32
N ILE A 88 1.31 -17.39 7.35
CA ILE A 88 1.19 -15.98 6.93
C ILE A 88 -0.19 -15.74 6.31
N LEU A 89 -0.61 -16.56 5.35
CA LEU A 89 -1.94 -16.43 4.73
C LEU A 89 -3.06 -16.63 5.74
N GLY A 90 -2.94 -17.65 6.58
CA GLY A 90 -3.91 -17.94 7.65
C GLY A 90 -4.03 -16.78 8.63
N PHE A 91 -2.91 -16.15 9.00
CA PHE A 91 -2.92 -14.98 9.87
C PHE A 91 -3.60 -13.79 9.21
N CYS A 92 -3.30 -13.47 7.95
CA CYS A 92 -4.00 -12.42 7.20
C CYS A 92 -5.53 -12.64 7.15
N ILE A 93 -5.97 -13.87 6.93
CA ILE A 93 -7.40 -14.22 6.93
C ILE A 93 -7.99 -14.03 8.34
N TYR A 94 -7.30 -14.52 9.37
CA TYR A 94 -7.72 -14.36 10.76
C TYR A 94 -7.86 -12.88 11.14
N GLU A 95 -6.86 -12.05 10.84
CA GLU A 95 -6.88 -10.61 11.07
C GLU A 95 -8.09 -9.94 10.41
N PHE A 96 -8.38 -10.32 9.17
CA PHE A 96 -9.55 -9.82 8.45
C PHE A 96 -10.87 -10.24 9.10
N CYS A 97 -10.99 -11.50 9.54
CA CYS A 97 -12.16 -11.99 10.27
C CYS A 97 -12.36 -11.25 11.61
N VAL A 98 -11.27 -11.05 12.37
CA VAL A 98 -11.31 -10.28 13.64
C VAL A 98 -11.74 -8.84 13.38
N PHE A 99 -11.25 -8.22 12.31
CA PHE A 99 -11.67 -6.89 11.89
C PHE A 99 -13.16 -6.84 11.56
N ILE A 100 -13.68 -7.76 10.73
CA ILE A 100 -15.10 -7.83 10.38
C ILE A 100 -15.97 -7.97 11.64
N TYR A 101 -15.56 -8.85 12.56
CA TYR A 101 -16.26 -9.05 13.81
C TYR A 101 -16.38 -7.74 14.61
N VAL A 102 -15.28 -7.00 14.79
CA VAL A 102 -15.28 -5.74 15.53
C VAL A 102 -15.99 -4.63 14.77
N HIS A 103 -15.80 -4.53 13.45
CA HIS A 103 -16.50 -3.58 12.59
C HIS A 103 -18.03 -3.70 12.75
N ASN A 104 -18.55 -4.93 12.70
CA ASN A 104 -19.98 -5.16 12.87
C ASN A 104 -20.48 -4.77 14.27
N LYS A 105 -19.68 -5.01 15.33
CA LYS A 105 -20.01 -4.56 16.69
C LYS A 105 -20.01 -3.04 16.82
N VAL A 106 -19.05 -2.35 16.20
CA VAL A 106 -19.01 -0.88 16.15
C VAL A 106 -20.21 -0.33 15.38
N LYS A 107 -20.57 -0.95 14.25
CA LYS A 107 -21.73 -0.55 13.44
C LYS A 107 -23.05 -0.69 14.21
N ALA A 108 -23.22 -1.79 14.96
CA ALA A 108 -24.37 -1.99 15.83
C ALA A 108 -24.41 -0.95 16.96
N LEU A 109 -23.29 -0.77 17.67
CA LEU A 109 -23.18 0.23 18.74
C LEU A 109 -23.49 1.64 18.27
N LYS A 110 -22.99 2.04 17.09
CA LYS A 110 -23.32 3.33 16.47
C LYS A 110 -24.82 3.45 16.27
N LYS A 111 -25.47 2.44 15.69
CA LYS A 111 -26.91 2.45 15.43
C LYS A 111 -27.72 2.66 16.72
N ASP A 112 -27.35 1.97 17.79
CA ASP A 112 -28.04 2.07 19.08
C ASP A 112 -27.86 3.46 19.69
N LEU A 113 -26.62 3.98 19.72
CA LEU A 113 -26.31 5.29 20.30
C LEU A 113 -26.82 6.47 19.45
N SER A 114 -26.96 6.32 18.13
CA SER A 114 -27.51 7.36 17.25
C SER A 114 -28.97 7.71 17.57
N LEU A 115 -29.70 6.83 18.26
CA LEU A 115 -31.08 7.11 18.70
C LEU A 115 -31.14 8.18 19.80
N GLU A 116 -30.09 8.24 20.64
CA GLU A 116 -30.00 9.16 21.78
C GLU A 116 -29.11 10.37 21.49
N ILE A 117 -28.07 10.19 20.68
CA ILE A 117 -27.00 11.17 20.46
C ILE A 117 -27.01 11.65 19.01
N LYS A 118 -27.64 12.80 18.78
CA LYS A 118 -27.84 13.35 17.43
C LYS A 118 -26.55 13.74 16.70
N ASP A 119 -25.50 14.15 17.41
CA ASP A 119 -24.21 14.59 16.87
C ASP A 119 -23.15 13.48 16.82
N LEU A 120 -23.55 12.22 17.09
CA LEU A 120 -22.70 11.04 16.90
C LEU A 120 -22.38 10.83 15.41
N GLU A 121 -23.36 11.07 14.54
CA GLU A 121 -23.19 10.95 13.10
C GLU A 121 -22.42 12.13 12.52
N LEU A 122 -21.70 11.87 11.44
CA LEU A 122 -21.05 12.94 10.69
C LEU A 122 -22.13 13.83 10.06
N LYS A 123 -22.08 15.13 10.33
CA LYS A 123 -22.98 16.10 9.72
C LYS A 123 -22.85 16.04 8.20
N LYS A 124 -23.95 15.74 7.51
CA LYS A 124 -24.02 15.82 6.04
C LYS A 124 -23.93 17.28 5.62
N THR A 125 -22.83 17.65 4.98
CA THR A 125 -22.56 18.99 4.47
C THR A 125 -22.58 18.99 2.95
N ASN A 126 -22.96 20.11 2.34
CA ASN A 126 -22.85 20.28 0.89
C ASN A 126 -21.36 20.32 0.50
N VAL A 127 -21.02 19.59 -0.56
CA VAL A 127 -19.66 19.63 -1.12
C VAL A 127 -19.52 20.94 -1.89
N ILE A 128 -18.51 21.73 -1.54
CA ILE A 128 -18.17 22.95 -2.28
C ILE A 128 -17.36 22.56 -3.51
N LEU A 129 -17.85 22.95 -4.69
CA LEU A 129 -17.08 22.87 -5.93
C LEU A 129 -16.26 24.13 -6.09
N ASP A 130 -14.95 24.02 -5.84
CA ASP A 130 -14.01 25.12 -5.97
C ASP A 130 -13.11 24.93 -7.19
N THR A 131 -13.37 25.69 -8.25
CA THR A 131 -12.69 25.54 -9.54
C THR A 131 -11.21 25.90 -9.48
N ASP A 132 -10.85 26.92 -8.71
CA ASP A 132 -9.47 27.39 -8.59
C ASP A 132 -8.62 26.35 -7.87
N PHE A 133 -9.13 25.79 -6.76
CA PHE A 133 -8.48 24.69 -6.06
C PHE A 133 -8.29 23.46 -6.96
N ILE A 134 -9.29 23.12 -7.78
CA ILE A 134 -9.19 22.01 -8.75
C ILE A 134 -8.09 22.29 -9.78
N ASN A 135 -7.99 23.52 -10.28
CA ASN A 135 -6.95 23.92 -11.22
C ASN A 135 -5.55 23.81 -10.60
N GLU A 136 -5.35 24.32 -9.39
CA GLU A 136 -4.07 24.22 -8.68
C GLU A 136 -3.66 22.76 -8.42
N LYS A 137 -4.62 21.93 -8.00
CA LYS A 137 -4.44 20.48 -7.85
C LYS A 137 -4.01 19.82 -9.16
N ASN A 138 -4.63 20.19 -10.28
CA ASN A 138 -4.29 19.66 -11.61
C ASN A 138 -2.88 20.10 -12.06
N ILE A 139 -2.45 21.31 -11.71
CA ILE A 139 -1.08 21.79 -11.96
C ILE A 139 -0.07 20.89 -11.23
N ILE A 140 -0.32 20.55 -9.96
CA ILE A 140 0.53 19.61 -9.20
C ILE A 140 0.59 18.26 -9.92
N ILE A 141 -0.57 17.69 -10.28
CA ILE A 141 -0.63 16.39 -10.97
C ILE A 141 0.17 16.41 -12.28
N LYS A 142 -0.01 17.45 -13.11
CA LYS A 142 0.70 17.59 -14.40
C LYS A 142 2.21 17.73 -14.18
N LYS A 143 2.63 18.59 -13.25
CA LYS A 143 4.04 18.80 -12.90
C LYS A 143 4.73 17.48 -12.54
N TYR A 144 4.17 16.74 -11.58
CA TYR A 144 4.77 15.48 -11.15
C TYR A 144 4.64 14.39 -12.20
N SER A 145 3.57 14.36 -13.00
CA SER A 145 3.47 13.41 -14.11
C SER A 145 4.61 13.55 -15.13
N ILE A 146 5.06 14.79 -15.38
CA ILE A 146 6.23 15.05 -16.24
C ILE A 146 7.51 14.58 -15.56
N TYR A 147 7.71 14.87 -14.27
CA TYR A 147 8.92 14.44 -13.54
C TYR A 147 9.05 12.92 -13.46
N PHE A 148 7.94 12.21 -13.40
CA PHE A 148 7.91 10.74 -13.46
C PHE A 148 8.48 10.17 -14.77
N LEU A 149 8.58 10.96 -15.86
CA LEU A 149 9.18 10.50 -17.11
C LEU A 149 10.71 10.40 -17.04
N ILE A 150 11.36 11.20 -16.18
CA ILE A 150 12.83 11.29 -16.11
C ILE A 150 13.46 9.93 -15.79
N PRO A 151 13.03 9.19 -14.75
CA PRO A 151 13.64 7.90 -14.42
C PRO A 151 13.41 6.82 -15.49
N TYR A 152 12.31 6.88 -16.24
CA TYR A 152 12.09 5.95 -17.36
C TYR A 152 13.03 6.22 -18.52
N ILE A 153 13.24 7.50 -18.87
CA ILE A 153 14.19 7.87 -19.92
C ILE A 153 15.57 7.35 -19.56
N ILE A 154 16.01 7.52 -18.30
CA ILE A 154 17.30 6.99 -17.83
C ILE A 154 17.33 5.46 -17.93
N THR A 155 16.28 4.77 -17.46
CA THR A 155 16.19 3.31 -17.53
C THR A 155 16.27 2.80 -18.98
N ILE A 156 15.60 3.48 -19.92
CA ILE A 156 15.66 3.16 -21.35
C ILE A 156 17.08 3.34 -21.89
N LEU A 157 17.75 4.46 -21.57
CA LEU A 157 19.12 4.72 -22.01
C LEU A 157 20.10 3.68 -21.48
N VAL A 158 19.99 3.30 -20.21
CA VAL A 158 20.80 2.21 -19.61
C VAL A 158 20.48 0.87 -20.28
N SER A 159 19.22 0.60 -20.59
CA SER A 159 18.82 -0.63 -21.28
C SER A 159 19.42 -0.71 -22.70
N ILE A 160 19.47 0.41 -23.42
CA ILE A 160 20.15 0.49 -24.72
C ILE A 160 21.64 0.22 -24.54
N TYR A 161 22.29 0.83 -23.55
CA TYR A 161 23.69 0.55 -23.23
C TYR A 161 23.92 -0.95 -22.96
N VAL A 162 23.07 -1.59 -22.15
CA VAL A 162 23.15 -3.03 -21.86
C VAL A 162 23.01 -3.87 -23.13
N ALA A 163 22.10 -3.50 -24.03
CA ALA A 163 21.93 -4.18 -25.31
C ALA A 163 23.22 -4.15 -26.15
N THR A 164 23.98 -3.05 -26.13
CA THR A 164 25.28 -2.97 -26.83
C THR A 164 26.34 -3.89 -26.24
N LYS A 165 26.20 -4.28 -24.96
CA LYS A 165 27.12 -5.18 -24.24
C LYS A 165 26.68 -6.63 -24.22
N TYR A 166 25.49 -6.95 -24.73
CA TYR A 166 24.89 -8.28 -24.62
C TYR A 166 25.79 -9.40 -25.15
N ASN A 167 26.43 -9.21 -26.30
CA ASN A 167 27.31 -10.21 -26.91
C ASN A 167 28.60 -10.44 -26.12
N SER A 168 29.06 -9.44 -25.36
CA SER A 168 30.25 -9.55 -24.50
C SER A 168 29.97 -10.15 -23.13
N LEU A 169 28.70 -10.43 -22.80
CA LEU A 169 28.36 -11.03 -21.51
C LEU A 169 28.78 -12.51 -21.45
N PRO A 170 29.25 -12.98 -20.28
CA PRO A 170 29.53 -14.39 -20.06
C PRO A 170 28.27 -15.24 -20.19
N ASP A 171 28.44 -16.55 -20.44
CA ASP A 171 27.32 -17.49 -20.57
C ASP A 171 26.55 -17.69 -19.27
N ILE A 172 27.16 -17.37 -18.13
CA ILE A 172 26.54 -17.38 -16.80
C ILE A 172 26.62 -15.96 -16.24
N ILE A 173 25.47 -15.40 -15.86
CA ILE A 173 25.36 -14.05 -15.32
C ILE A 173 24.79 -14.09 -13.89
N PRO A 174 25.19 -13.14 -13.03
CA PRO A 174 24.52 -12.97 -11.74
C PRO A 174 23.08 -12.51 -11.94
N THR A 175 22.14 -13.08 -11.18
CA THR A 175 20.71 -12.76 -11.23
C THR A 175 20.10 -12.43 -9.87
N HIS A 176 20.86 -12.62 -8.79
CA HIS A 176 20.48 -12.22 -7.45
C HIS A 176 21.70 -11.74 -6.66
N TRP A 177 21.47 -10.82 -5.73
CA TRP A 177 22.50 -10.24 -4.88
C TRP A 177 22.00 -10.15 -3.44
N GLY A 178 22.88 -10.47 -2.50
CA GLY A 178 22.61 -10.36 -1.07
C GLY A 178 22.76 -8.93 -0.53
N ILE A 179 22.54 -8.77 0.77
CA ILE A 179 22.64 -7.47 1.48
C ILE A 179 24.04 -6.83 1.45
N THR A 180 25.08 -7.60 1.14
CA THR A 180 26.46 -7.11 0.97
C THR A 180 26.72 -6.58 -0.44
N GLY A 181 25.74 -6.68 -1.34
CA GLY A 181 25.87 -6.37 -2.76
C GLY A 181 26.61 -7.45 -3.55
N MET A 182 27.06 -8.53 -2.92
CA MET A 182 27.69 -9.66 -3.63
C MET A 182 26.62 -10.54 -4.29
N ALA A 183 26.93 -11.02 -5.49
CA ALA A 183 26.08 -11.98 -6.19
C ALA A 183 26.09 -13.33 -5.46
N ASP A 184 24.91 -13.92 -5.28
CA ASP A 184 24.72 -15.20 -4.59
C ASP A 184 23.80 -16.17 -5.36
N ALA A 185 23.22 -15.74 -6.48
CA ALA A 185 22.58 -16.63 -7.45
C ALA A 185 22.89 -16.20 -8.89
N TYR A 186 22.96 -17.21 -9.77
CA TYR A 186 23.39 -17.06 -11.15
C TYR A 186 22.48 -17.85 -12.08
N SER A 187 22.36 -17.40 -13.33
CA SER A 187 21.57 -18.07 -14.37
C SER A 187 22.29 -18.06 -15.71
N PRO A 188 21.92 -18.98 -16.63
CA PRO A 188 22.35 -18.90 -18.01
C PRO A 188 21.95 -17.58 -18.67
N LYS A 189 22.83 -17.06 -19.53
CA LYS A 189 22.57 -15.87 -20.34
C LYS A 189 21.44 -16.15 -21.32
N SER A 190 20.44 -15.28 -21.28
CA SER A 190 19.34 -15.23 -22.24
C SER A 190 18.85 -13.78 -22.32
N VAL A 191 18.09 -13.44 -23.36
CA VAL A 191 17.47 -12.11 -23.46
C VAL A 191 16.59 -11.86 -22.24
N PHE A 192 15.85 -12.87 -21.80
CA PHE A 192 14.97 -12.75 -20.63
C PHE A 192 15.74 -12.55 -19.32
N SER A 193 16.78 -13.34 -19.05
CA SER A 193 17.55 -13.21 -17.80
C SER A 193 18.29 -11.87 -17.68
N VAL A 194 18.66 -11.23 -18.79
CA VAL A 194 19.27 -9.88 -18.80
C VAL A 194 18.21 -8.77 -18.68
N PHE A 195 17.12 -8.84 -19.44
CA PHE A 195 16.17 -7.73 -19.58
C PHE A 195 14.91 -7.83 -18.72
N SER A 196 14.68 -8.95 -18.01
CA SER A 196 13.57 -9.09 -17.05
C SER A 196 13.60 -8.02 -15.95
N THR A 197 14.80 -7.59 -15.52
CA THR A 197 14.99 -6.46 -14.60
C THR A 197 14.42 -5.16 -15.16
N VAL A 198 14.57 -4.90 -16.45
CA VAL A 198 14.01 -3.71 -17.11
C VAL A 198 12.49 -3.77 -17.12
N LEU A 199 11.92 -4.93 -17.46
CA LEU A 199 10.47 -5.14 -17.43
C LEU A 199 9.90 -4.91 -16.02
N MET A 200 10.57 -5.44 -15.00
CA MET A 200 10.20 -5.22 -13.60
C MET A 200 10.30 -3.74 -13.21
N SER A 201 11.39 -3.07 -13.61
CA SER A 201 11.60 -1.64 -13.36
C SER A 201 10.48 -0.80 -13.95
N VAL A 202 10.11 -1.05 -15.21
CA VAL A 202 9.01 -0.36 -15.89
C VAL A 202 7.68 -0.67 -15.21
N GLY A 203 7.40 -1.94 -14.91
CA GLY A 203 6.16 -2.37 -14.25
C GLY A 203 5.95 -1.72 -12.88
N VAL A 204 6.96 -1.79 -12.01
CA VAL A 204 6.95 -1.15 -10.68
C VAL A 204 6.80 0.37 -10.83
N GLY A 205 7.54 0.98 -11.77
CA GLY A 205 7.39 2.40 -12.07
C GLY A 205 5.94 2.77 -12.39
N ILE A 206 5.29 2.02 -13.29
CA ILE A 206 3.93 2.29 -13.75
C ILE A 206 2.95 2.19 -12.58
N ILE A 207 3.12 1.18 -11.72
CA ILE A 207 2.31 1.01 -10.51
C ILE A 207 2.46 2.23 -9.58
N ILE A 208 3.68 2.70 -9.34
CA ILE A 208 3.94 3.88 -8.50
C ILE A 208 3.34 5.14 -9.16
N TYR A 209 3.46 5.29 -10.48
CA TYR A 209 2.88 6.41 -11.23
C TYR A 209 1.35 6.44 -11.11
N ILE A 210 0.67 5.32 -11.41
CA ILE A 210 -0.78 5.21 -11.30
C ILE A 210 -1.20 5.50 -9.85
N SER A 211 -0.50 4.91 -8.87
CA SER A 211 -0.77 5.16 -7.45
C SER A 211 -0.64 6.65 -7.12
N SER A 212 0.43 7.32 -7.57
CA SER A 212 0.65 8.75 -7.37
C SER A 212 -0.48 9.59 -7.95
N VAL A 213 -0.79 9.43 -9.24
CA VAL A 213 -1.84 10.20 -9.90
C VAL A 213 -3.19 10.00 -9.26
N GLN A 214 -3.55 8.76 -8.90
CA GLN A 214 -4.85 8.44 -8.30
C GLN A 214 -4.96 8.96 -6.86
N SER A 215 -3.86 8.89 -6.10
CA SER A 215 -3.75 9.50 -4.77
C SER A 215 -3.97 11.00 -4.83
N LEU A 216 -3.31 11.66 -5.78
CA LEU A 216 -3.45 13.10 -5.99
C LEU A 216 -4.83 13.46 -6.53
N LYS A 217 -5.48 12.61 -7.32
CA LYS A 217 -6.86 12.83 -7.81
C LYS A 217 -7.93 12.58 -6.76
N SER A 218 -7.62 11.92 -5.64
CA SER A 218 -8.59 11.64 -4.57
C SER A 218 -9.38 12.88 -4.11
N ARG A 219 -10.61 12.66 -3.63
CA ARG A 219 -11.51 13.76 -3.21
C ARG A 219 -10.88 14.57 -2.07
N ALA A 220 -10.84 15.89 -2.25
CA ALA A 220 -10.50 16.81 -1.19
C ALA A 220 -11.75 17.10 -0.35
N LYS A 221 -11.63 17.03 0.98
CA LYS A 221 -12.72 17.33 1.91
C LYS A 221 -12.39 18.64 2.62
N LEU A 222 -12.63 19.76 1.94
CA LEU A 222 -12.33 21.11 2.44
C LEU A 222 -13.21 21.48 3.63
N ASN A 223 -12.64 22.10 4.67
CA ASN A 223 -13.44 22.66 5.77
C ASN A 223 -14.22 23.89 5.28
N THR A 224 -15.54 23.89 5.45
CA THR A 224 -16.41 25.02 5.05
C THR A 224 -16.30 26.24 5.97
N GLU A 225 -15.84 26.06 7.22
CA GLU A 225 -15.71 27.16 8.19
C GLU A 225 -14.49 28.05 7.90
N ASN A 226 -13.44 27.49 7.28
CA ASN A 226 -12.25 28.22 6.87
C ASN A 226 -11.67 27.64 5.58
N ILE A 227 -12.29 28.03 4.46
CA ILE A 227 -11.94 27.53 3.12
C ILE A 227 -10.50 27.89 2.71
N PRO A 228 -10.03 29.16 2.84
CA PRO A 228 -8.69 29.54 2.39
C PRO A 228 -7.58 28.71 3.05
N GLU A 229 -7.63 28.55 4.38
CA GLU A 229 -6.64 27.75 5.10
C GLU A 229 -6.74 26.26 4.72
N SER A 230 -7.96 25.74 4.57
CA SER A 230 -8.16 24.34 4.18
C SER A 230 -7.59 24.04 2.79
N LYS A 231 -7.72 24.95 1.82
CA LYS A 231 -7.10 24.82 0.49
C LYS A 231 -5.57 24.76 0.58
N ILE A 232 -4.97 25.71 1.30
CA ILE A 232 -3.50 25.78 1.48
C ILE A 232 -2.99 24.47 2.09
N ALA A 233 -3.64 23.98 3.15
CA ALA A 233 -3.28 22.73 3.80
C ALA A 233 -3.38 21.52 2.84
N HIS A 234 -4.44 21.44 2.03
CA HIS A 234 -4.60 20.37 1.04
C HIS A 234 -3.54 20.43 -0.05
N LEU A 235 -3.24 21.60 -0.61
CA LEU A 235 -2.23 21.75 -1.66
C LEU A 235 -0.83 21.43 -1.15
N TYR A 236 -0.50 21.87 0.07
CA TYR A 236 0.74 21.49 0.75
C TYR A 236 0.84 19.97 0.92
N TYR A 237 -0.21 19.34 1.44
CA TYR A 237 -0.29 17.88 1.60
C TYR A 237 -0.10 17.15 0.27
N LEU A 238 -0.83 17.54 -0.77
CA LEU A 238 -0.76 16.92 -2.10
C LEU A 238 0.64 17.05 -2.71
N ASN A 239 1.26 18.23 -2.58
CA ASN A 239 2.60 18.46 -3.08
C ASN A 239 3.63 17.57 -2.35
N LYS A 240 3.57 17.48 -1.02
CA LYS A 240 4.45 16.58 -0.24
C LYS A 240 4.20 15.10 -0.56
N LEU A 241 2.95 14.70 -0.75
CA LEU A 241 2.59 13.35 -1.16
C LEU A 241 3.15 13.01 -2.55
N ALA A 242 3.09 13.95 -3.49
CA ALA A 242 3.66 13.76 -4.83
C ALA A 242 5.19 13.61 -4.79
N ILE A 243 5.88 14.38 -3.93
CA ILE A 243 7.33 14.25 -3.71
C ILE A 243 7.68 12.87 -3.18
N THR A 244 6.95 12.33 -2.20
CA THR A 244 7.26 11.00 -1.67
C THR A 244 7.10 9.91 -2.73
N PHE A 245 6.06 9.98 -3.56
CA PHE A 245 5.90 9.08 -4.70
C PHE A 245 7.03 9.22 -5.73
N LEU A 246 7.50 10.45 -6.00
CA LEU A 246 8.62 10.67 -6.91
C LEU A 246 9.93 10.09 -6.35
N VAL A 247 10.21 10.28 -5.06
CA VAL A 247 11.39 9.69 -4.39
C VAL A 247 11.33 8.16 -4.40
N LEU A 248 10.15 7.58 -4.12
CA LEU A 248 9.94 6.13 -4.23
C LEU A 248 10.21 5.63 -5.65
N ASN A 249 9.69 6.32 -6.67
CA ASN A 249 9.92 5.95 -8.06
C ASN A 249 11.42 6.03 -8.41
N ILE A 250 12.07 7.18 -8.18
CA ILE A 250 13.49 7.38 -8.46
C ILE A 250 14.33 6.33 -7.74
N GLY A 251 14.08 6.09 -6.45
CA GLY A 251 14.82 5.12 -5.66
C GLY A 251 14.70 3.70 -6.23
N CYS A 252 13.48 3.25 -6.55
CA CYS A 252 13.29 1.96 -7.18
C CYS A 252 14.04 1.85 -8.52
N GLN A 253 13.95 2.87 -9.38
CA GLN A 253 14.64 2.87 -10.68
C GLN A 253 16.17 2.86 -10.51
N VAL A 254 16.72 3.59 -9.54
CA VAL A 254 18.16 3.57 -9.21
C VAL A 254 18.61 2.17 -8.78
N LEU A 255 17.83 1.48 -7.96
CA LEU A 255 18.15 0.10 -7.54
C LEU A 255 18.09 -0.87 -8.74
N PHE A 256 17.06 -0.80 -9.58
CA PHE A 256 16.97 -1.63 -10.78
C PHE A 256 18.09 -1.35 -11.80
N ILE A 257 18.45 -0.08 -11.99
CA ILE A 257 19.60 0.32 -12.81
C ILE A 257 20.91 -0.24 -12.21
N SER A 258 21.06 -0.19 -10.88
CA SER A 258 22.25 -0.74 -10.21
C SER A 258 22.36 -2.25 -10.41
N ILE A 259 21.24 -2.97 -10.34
CA ILE A 259 21.15 -4.41 -10.66
C ILE A 259 21.54 -4.67 -12.11
N LEU A 260 21.00 -3.87 -13.04
CA LEU A 260 21.25 -4.00 -14.47
C LEU A 260 22.72 -3.77 -14.83
N ILE A 261 23.36 -2.77 -14.21
CA ILE A 261 24.80 -2.49 -14.35
C ILE A 261 25.64 -3.63 -13.75
N ALA A 262 25.28 -4.13 -12.56
CA ALA A 262 25.97 -5.26 -11.93
C ALA A 262 25.89 -6.53 -12.78
N THR A 263 24.76 -6.77 -13.43
CA THR A 263 24.56 -7.86 -14.39
C THR A 263 25.52 -7.74 -15.56
N VAL A 264 25.63 -6.55 -16.16
CA VAL A 264 26.51 -6.31 -17.32
C VAL A 264 27.98 -6.49 -16.98
N ASN A 265 28.38 -6.08 -15.77
CA ASN A 265 29.76 -6.19 -15.31
C ASN A 265 30.07 -7.56 -14.69
N ALA A 266 29.11 -8.50 -14.69
CA ALA A 266 29.20 -9.79 -13.99
C ALA A 266 29.72 -9.65 -12.55
N GLY A 267 29.26 -8.60 -11.85
CA GLY A 267 29.87 -8.14 -10.60
C GLY A 267 28.88 -7.84 -9.48
N SER A 268 29.39 -7.16 -8.45
CA SER A 268 28.62 -6.77 -7.27
C SER A 268 27.84 -5.48 -7.50
N ILE A 269 26.71 -5.34 -6.79
CA ILE A 269 26.00 -4.08 -6.65
C ILE A 269 26.84 -3.12 -5.81
N ASN A 270 26.91 -1.86 -6.23
CA ASN A 270 27.56 -0.81 -5.46
C ASN A 270 26.76 -0.51 -4.18
N THR A 271 27.29 -0.93 -3.03
CA THR A 271 26.64 -0.77 -1.71
C THR A 271 26.52 0.69 -1.28
N TYR A 272 27.40 1.58 -1.76
CA TYR A 272 27.30 3.03 -1.54
C TYR A 272 26.13 3.68 -2.30
N ILE A 273 25.59 3.01 -3.34
CA ILE A 273 24.35 3.43 -3.99
C ILE A 273 23.16 2.71 -3.34
N MET A 274 23.29 1.41 -3.13
CA MET A 274 22.21 0.56 -2.62
C MET A 274 21.69 1.01 -1.26
N TRP A 275 22.56 1.19 -0.26
CA TRP A 275 22.13 1.48 1.11
C TRP A 275 21.48 2.86 1.25
N PRO A 276 22.08 3.97 0.75
CA PRO A 276 21.43 5.27 0.82
C PRO A 276 20.10 5.29 0.07
N THR A 277 20.01 4.62 -1.09
CA THR A 277 18.77 4.54 -1.87
C THR A 277 17.68 3.77 -1.11
N THR A 278 18.02 2.62 -0.51
CA THR A 278 17.09 1.84 0.32
C THR A 278 16.61 2.64 1.52
N ILE A 279 17.50 3.35 2.21
CA ILE A 279 17.14 4.22 3.35
C ILE A 279 16.21 5.35 2.88
N ALA A 280 16.47 5.97 1.73
CA ALA A 280 15.61 7.01 1.17
C ALA A 280 14.21 6.48 0.81
N ILE A 281 14.10 5.27 0.25
CA ILE A 281 12.82 4.61 -0.04
C ILE A 281 12.04 4.37 1.26
N ILE A 282 12.68 3.78 2.27
CA ILE A 282 12.05 3.51 3.57
C ILE A 282 11.60 4.81 4.23
N GLY A 283 12.46 5.84 4.25
CA GLY A 283 12.15 7.16 4.77
C GLY A 283 10.98 7.82 4.04
N ALA A 284 10.94 7.72 2.71
CA ALA A 284 9.84 8.23 1.90
C ALA A 284 8.52 7.50 2.20
N ALA A 285 8.55 6.17 2.38
CA ALA A 285 7.37 5.37 2.73
C ALA A 285 6.83 5.71 4.15
N ILE A 286 7.72 5.88 5.13
CA ILE A 286 7.35 6.30 6.49
C ILE A 286 6.76 7.71 6.47
N TYR A 287 7.41 8.65 5.78
CA TYR A 287 6.91 10.02 5.67
C TYR A 287 5.59 10.08 4.90
N GLN A 288 5.43 9.28 3.86
CA GLN A 288 4.16 9.14 3.13
C GLN A 288 3.04 8.63 4.03
N THR A 289 3.33 7.65 4.89
CA THR A 289 2.39 7.13 5.90
C THR A 289 1.98 8.23 6.89
N TYR A 290 2.95 8.99 7.38
CA TYR A 290 2.70 10.15 8.25
C TYR A 290 1.83 11.22 7.58
N LEU A 291 2.14 11.58 6.33
CA LEU A 291 1.34 12.52 5.55
C LEU A 291 -0.10 12.03 5.40
N TYR A 292 -0.30 10.75 5.10
CA TYR A 292 -1.63 10.18 4.98
C TYR A 292 -2.41 10.24 6.28
N TYR A 293 -1.78 9.92 7.42
CA TYR A 293 -2.39 10.09 8.75
C TYR A 293 -2.77 11.55 9.02
N LYS A 294 -1.93 12.50 8.61
CA LYS A 294 -2.17 13.95 8.73
C LYS A 294 -2.98 14.55 7.58
N SER A 295 -3.57 13.73 6.71
CA SER A 295 -4.33 14.23 5.56
C SER A 295 -5.44 15.18 6.03
N PRO A 296 -5.55 16.38 5.45
CA PRO A 296 -6.64 17.31 5.77
C PRO A 296 -8.03 16.70 5.57
N SER A 297 -8.20 15.77 4.61
CA SER A 297 -9.46 15.05 4.39
C SER A 297 -9.85 14.12 5.55
N LYS A 298 -8.91 13.75 6.42
CA LYS A 298 -9.12 12.91 7.61
C LYS A 298 -9.27 13.71 8.90
N SER A 299 -9.18 15.04 8.82
CA SER A 299 -9.39 15.94 9.96
C SER A 299 -10.83 15.88 10.46
N LYS A 300 -11.06 16.26 11.72
CA LYS A 300 -12.41 16.28 12.32
C LYS A 300 -13.34 17.27 11.60
N THR A 301 -12.80 18.37 11.09
CA THR A 301 -13.54 19.47 10.44
C THR A 301 -13.70 19.30 8.93
N ALA A 302 -13.20 18.19 8.36
CA ALA A 302 -13.40 17.88 6.96
C ALA A 302 -14.89 17.65 6.65
N VAL A 303 -15.36 18.19 5.52
CA VAL A 303 -16.74 18.01 5.06
C VAL A 303 -17.09 16.56 4.79
N TYR A 304 -18.38 16.27 4.88
CA TYR A 304 -18.95 15.00 4.47
C TYR A 304 -18.79 14.77 2.97
N SER A 305 -18.64 13.51 2.59
CA SER A 305 -18.47 13.04 1.22
C SER A 305 -19.15 11.68 1.05
N VAL A 306 -19.41 11.27 -0.19
CA VAL A 306 -20.07 10.00 -0.49
C VAL A 306 -19.33 8.77 0.07
N ASP A 307 -18.00 8.85 0.18
CA ASP A 307 -17.19 7.80 0.77
C ASP A 307 -17.25 7.77 2.31
N ASP A 308 -17.99 8.68 2.95
CA ASP A 308 -18.34 8.65 4.37
C ASP A 308 -19.68 7.94 4.66
N ASP A 309 -20.47 7.56 3.64
CA ASP A 309 -21.70 6.76 3.82
C ASP A 309 -21.40 5.28 4.06
N ASP A 310 -21.76 4.75 5.24
CA ASP A 310 -21.50 3.36 5.64
C ASP A 310 -22.18 2.31 4.73
N ASN A 311 -23.21 2.70 3.97
CA ASN A 311 -23.90 1.79 3.05
C ASN A 311 -23.06 1.44 1.81
N ASN A 312 -22.10 2.30 1.45
CA ASN A 312 -21.21 2.07 0.31
C ASN A 312 -20.02 1.16 0.64
N TRP A 313 -19.94 0.61 1.87
CA TRP A 313 -18.77 -0.15 2.33
C TRP A 313 -19.15 -1.55 2.76
N ILE A 314 -18.65 -2.53 2.02
CA ILE A 314 -18.78 -3.95 2.36
C ILE A 314 -17.69 -4.27 3.39
N PHE A 315 -18.14 -4.81 4.53
CA PHE A 315 -17.28 -5.17 5.67
C PHE A 315 -16.45 -4.00 6.25
N GLY A 316 -16.71 -2.75 5.87
CA GLY A 316 -15.88 -1.61 6.25
C GLY A 316 -14.53 -1.54 5.51
N THR A 317 -14.30 -2.36 4.49
CA THR A 317 -13.04 -2.44 3.73
C THR A 317 -13.20 -2.19 2.23
N PHE A 318 -14.19 -2.83 1.60
CA PHE A 318 -14.37 -2.74 0.14
C PHE A 318 -15.42 -1.68 -0.18
N TYR A 319 -15.02 -0.67 -0.95
CA TYR A 319 -15.94 0.38 -1.39
C TYR A 319 -16.70 -0.05 -2.63
N ASN A 320 -18.03 0.00 -2.56
CA ASN A 320 -18.92 -0.41 -3.63
C ASN A 320 -19.97 0.68 -3.88
N ASN A 321 -19.72 1.54 -4.85
CA ASN A 321 -20.69 2.55 -5.28
C ASN A 321 -20.70 2.68 -6.82
N PRO A 322 -21.72 2.14 -7.51
CA PRO A 322 -21.85 2.24 -8.97
C PRO A 322 -22.04 3.68 -9.48
N ASN A 323 -22.61 4.57 -8.65
CA ASN A 323 -22.86 5.97 -9.01
C ASN A 323 -21.61 6.86 -8.87
N ASP A 324 -20.51 6.28 -8.39
CA ASP A 324 -19.27 6.98 -8.17
C ASP A 324 -18.22 6.57 -9.23
N PRO A 325 -17.79 7.47 -10.13
CA PRO A 325 -16.87 7.14 -11.20
C PRO A 325 -15.40 6.97 -10.76
N SER A 326 -15.08 7.26 -9.48
CA SER A 326 -13.71 7.15 -8.97
C SER A 326 -13.21 5.71 -8.98
N LEU A 327 -12.01 5.49 -9.54
CA LEU A 327 -11.35 4.18 -9.51
C LEU A 327 -10.84 3.84 -8.11
N PHE A 328 -10.13 4.78 -7.48
CA PHE A 328 -9.57 4.64 -6.14
C PHE A 328 -10.27 5.56 -5.15
N VAL A 329 -10.52 5.03 -3.96
CA VAL A 329 -11.15 5.73 -2.83
C VAL A 329 -10.28 5.54 -1.59
N GLN A 330 -10.18 6.56 -0.74
CA GLN A 330 -9.36 6.48 0.47
C GLN A 330 -9.90 5.40 1.41
N LYS A 331 -9.01 4.57 1.99
CA LYS A 331 -9.42 3.58 2.99
C LYS A 331 -9.93 4.29 4.24
N ARG A 332 -11.05 3.78 4.77
CA ARG A 332 -11.60 4.16 6.07
C ARG A 332 -10.82 3.57 7.24
N PHE A 333 -10.39 2.33 7.10
CA PHE A 333 -9.56 1.65 8.07
C PHE A 333 -8.13 1.55 7.54
N GLY A 334 -7.20 2.23 8.22
CA GLY A 334 -5.79 2.27 7.89
C GLY A 334 -5.38 3.31 6.86
N VAL A 335 -4.28 2.98 6.17
CA VAL A 335 -3.53 3.85 5.27
C VAL A 335 -3.69 3.40 3.82
N GLY A 336 -3.82 4.36 2.90
CA GLY A 336 -3.86 4.13 1.45
C GLY A 336 -5.27 4.09 0.87
N TRP A 337 -5.42 3.41 -0.27
CA TRP A 337 -6.64 3.43 -1.08
C TRP A 337 -7.22 2.03 -1.27
N THR A 338 -8.52 1.98 -1.53
CA THR A 338 -9.25 0.81 -2.01
C THR A 338 -9.78 1.08 -3.40
N ILE A 339 -10.15 0.03 -4.12
CA ILE A 339 -10.75 0.13 -5.46
C ILE A 339 -12.26 0.25 -5.28
N ASN A 340 -12.91 1.13 -6.07
CA ASN A 340 -14.36 1.14 -6.16
C ASN A 340 -14.86 -0.03 -7.02
N ILE A 341 -15.17 -1.15 -6.38
CA ILE A 341 -15.66 -2.36 -7.05
C ILE A 341 -17.09 -2.22 -7.60
N GLY A 342 -17.79 -1.11 -7.31
CA GLY A 342 -19.08 -0.79 -7.90
C GLY A 342 -18.98 -0.22 -9.31
N SER A 343 -17.89 0.50 -9.61
CA SER A 343 -17.65 1.13 -10.91
C SER A 343 -17.16 0.12 -11.96
N THR A 344 -17.48 0.34 -13.24
CA THR A 344 -17.01 -0.51 -14.35
C THR A 344 -15.48 -0.57 -14.40
N LYS A 345 -14.80 0.58 -14.26
CA LYS A 345 -13.33 0.65 -14.26
C LYS A 345 -12.73 -0.11 -13.09
N GLY A 346 -13.32 0.01 -11.91
CA GLY A 346 -12.85 -0.69 -10.71
C GLY A 346 -13.05 -2.20 -10.77
N LYS A 347 -14.16 -2.69 -11.34
CA LYS A 347 -14.35 -4.13 -11.57
C LYS A 347 -13.27 -4.72 -12.46
N VAL A 348 -12.99 -4.08 -13.61
CA VAL A 348 -11.94 -4.54 -14.53
C VAL A 348 -10.57 -4.53 -13.85
N PHE A 349 -10.23 -3.44 -13.15
CA PHE A 349 -8.94 -3.32 -12.46
C PHE A 349 -8.80 -4.31 -11.28
N PHE A 350 -9.88 -4.60 -10.56
CA PHE A 350 -9.86 -5.53 -9.44
C PHE A 350 -9.71 -6.98 -9.91
N ILE A 351 -10.35 -7.36 -11.01
CA ILE A 351 -10.36 -8.74 -11.52
C ILE A 351 -9.10 -9.06 -12.34
N SER A 352 -8.49 -8.07 -13.00
CA SER A 352 -7.37 -8.32 -13.92
C SER A 352 -6.17 -9.06 -13.33
N PRO A 353 -5.71 -8.81 -12.08
CA PRO A 353 -4.57 -9.55 -11.53
C PRO A 353 -4.89 -11.03 -11.33
N PHE A 354 -6.13 -11.37 -10.97
CA PHE A 354 -6.57 -12.76 -10.82
C PHE A 354 -6.62 -13.49 -12.16
N ILE A 355 -7.12 -12.83 -13.22
CA ILE A 355 -7.11 -13.40 -14.58
C ILE A 355 -5.67 -13.63 -15.04
N ILE A 356 -4.79 -12.64 -14.88
CA ILE A 356 -3.37 -12.77 -15.26
C ILE A 356 -2.73 -13.95 -14.53
N LEU A 357 -2.97 -14.07 -13.22
CA LEU A 357 -2.45 -15.18 -12.42
C LEU A 357 -2.98 -16.53 -12.90
N ILE A 358 -4.28 -16.65 -13.19
CA ILE A 358 -4.87 -17.88 -13.75
C ILE A 358 -4.23 -18.22 -15.10
N VAL A 359 -4.06 -17.25 -16.00
CA VAL A 359 -3.44 -17.47 -17.31
C VAL A 359 -1.99 -17.93 -17.15
N ILE A 360 -1.21 -17.31 -16.25
CA ILE A 360 0.16 -17.73 -15.97
C ILE A 360 0.17 -19.17 -15.47
N LEU A 361 -0.68 -19.52 -14.50
CA LEU A 361 -0.76 -20.89 -13.98
C LEU A 361 -1.10 -21.90 -15.09
N ILE A 362 -2.09 -21.59 -15.93
CA ILE A 362 -2.45 -22.44 -17.08
C ILE A 362 -1.25 -22.64 -18.00
N ILE A 363 -0.54 -21.56 -18.35
CA ILE A 363 0.65 -21.64 -19.22
C ILE A 363 1.77 -22.47 -18.57
N THR A 364 1.99 -22.30 -17.27
CA THR A 364 3.05 -22.99 -16.53
C THR A 364 2.75 -24.47 -16.30
N PHE A 365 1.48 -24.86 -16.15
CA PHE A 365 1.09 -26.26 -15.88
C PHE A 365 0.60 -27.01 -17.13
N ASN A 366 0.30 -26.32 -18.24
CA ASN A 366 0.01 -26.94 -19.55
C ASN A 366 1.24 -26.97 -20.48
N MET A 367 2.40 -26.47 -20.03
CA MET A 367 3.72 -26.83 -20.53
C MET A 367 4.34 -27.86 -19.59
#